data_AF-A0A2T4TMT6-F1
#
_entry.id   AF-A0A2T4TMT6-F1
#
_cell.length_a   1.000
_cell.length_b   1.000
_cell.length_c   1.000
_cell.angle_alpha   90.00
_cell.angle_beta   90.00
_cell.angle_gamma   90.00
#
_symmetry.space_group_name_H-M   'P 1'
#
loop_
_entity.id
_entity.type
_entity.pdbx_description
1 polymer ?
#
loop_
_entity_poly.entity_id
_entity_poly.type
_entity_poly.pdbx_seq_one_letter_code
_entity_poly.pdbx_strand_id
1 'polypeptide(L)'
;MKIIQDTSVYGFKAKTGLFIPFEDFVLFPKLLKSIRIKVQREADKASYMYGHYKDIHEFGDATSRQCTLMDKWEDKLQTLEGFVNTLAELQSLLAKKGGKK
;
A
#
# COMPACT_ATOMS: atom_id res chain seq x y z
N MET A 1 -9.40 16.80 -9.86
CA MET A 1 -8.05 16.50 -9.34
C MET A 1 -7.33 17.77 -8.90
N LYS A 2 -7.11 17.97 -7.59
CA LYS A 2 -6.30 19.07 -7.04
C LYS A 2 -5.10 18.47 -6.33
N ILE A 3 -3.89 18.91 -6.66
CA ILE A 3 -2.69 18.55 -5.90
C ILE A 3 -2.65 19.46 -4.68
N ILE A 4 -3.07 18.94 -3.53
CA ILE A 4 -3.07 19.67 -2.27
C ILE A 4 -1.71 19.43 -1.61
N GLN A 5 -0.91 20.49 -1.50
CA GLN A 5 0.40 20.46 -0.82
C GLN A 5 0.28 20.69 0.70
N ASP A 6 -0.91 21.00 1.18
CA ASP A 6 -1.14 21.32 2.58
C ASP A 6 -1.28 20.05 3.42
N THR A 7 -0.28 19.82 4.27
CA THR A 7 -0.18 18.66 5.16
C THR A 7 -1.27 18.60 6.24
N SER A 8 -1.95 19.73 6.50
CA SER A 8 -3.00 19.84 7.52
C SER A 8 -4.32 19.13 7.13
N VAL A 9 -4.56 18.92 5.84
CA VAL A 9 -5.84 18.36 5.32
C VAL A 9 -6.05 16.89 5.73
N TYR A 10 -4.98 16.18 6.10
CA TYR A 10 -5.02 14.73 6.29
C TYR A 10 -5.13 14.26 7.74
N GLY A 11 -5.06 15.14 8.74
CA GLY A 11 -4.96 14.74 10.16
C GLY A 11 -3.75 13.85 10.47
N PHE A 12 -2.86 13.66 9.48
CA PHE A 12 -1.72 12.77 9.46
C PHE A 12 -0.58 13.52 8.77
N LYS A 13 0.63 13.46 9.33
CA LYS A 13 1.85 14.11 8.78
C LYS A 13 2.29 13.47 7.46
N ALA A 14 1.47 13.54 6.41
CA ALA A 14 1.90 13.20 5.07
C ALA A 14 2.73 14.38 4.52
N LYS A 15 4.05 14.20 4.32
CA LYS A 15 4.94 15.25 3.79
C LYS A 15 4.50 15.76 2.40
N THR A 16 3.88 14.88 1.61
CA THR A 16 3.27 15.15 0.30
C THR A 16 2.29 14.02 0.00
N GLY A 17 1.09 14.34 -0.50
CA GLY A 17 0.06 13.34 -0.80
C GLY A 17 -0.85 13.79 -1.94
N LEU A 18 -1.24 12.85 -2.81
CA LEU A 18 -2.22 13.13 -3.86
C LEU A 18 -3.63 12.91 -3.29
N PHE A 19 -4.36 14.00 -3.04
CA PHE A 19 -5.77 13.92 -2.68
C PHE A 19 -6.59 13.66 -3.94
N ILE A 20 -7.32 12.55 -3.96
CA ILE A 20 -8.34 12.31 -4.98
C ILE A 20 -9.67 12.19 -4.24
N PRO A 21 -10.59 13.16 -4.42
CA PRO A 21 -11.94 13.05 -3.91
C PRO A 21 -12.58 11.73 -4.35
N PHE A 22 -13.41 11.14 -3.50
CA PHE A 22 -14.07 9.87 -3.83
C PHE A 22 -14.88 9.97 -5.13
N GLU A 23 -15.57 11.10 -5.38
CA GLU A 23 -16.31 11.33 -6.63
C GLU A 23 -15.41 11.31 -7.88
N ASP A 24 -14.25 11.97 -7.82
CA ASP A 24 -13.26 11.95 -8.90
C ASP A 24 -12.77 10.52 -9.13
N PHE A 25 -12.60 9.74 -8.05
CA PHE A 25 -12.08 8.38 -8.12
C PHE A 25 -13.05 7.38 -8.77
N VAL A 26 -14.37 7.57 -8.61
CA VAL A 26 -15.43 6.80 -9.30
C VAL A 26 -15.29 6.91 -10.82
N LEU A 27 -14.87 8.07 -11.33
CA LEU A 27 -14.73 8.33 -12.76
C LEU A 27 -13.54 7.61 -13.40
N PHE A 28 -12.64 7.02 -12.59
CA PHE A 28 -11.44 6.35 -13.08
C PHE A 28 -11.30 4.91 -12.57
N PRO A 29 -12.21 3.98 -12.92
CA PRO A 29 -12.12 2.58 -12.48
C PRO A 29 -10.82 1.89 -12.93
N LYS A 30 -10.26 2.32 -14.07
CA LYS A 30 -8.94 1.87 -14.56
C LYS A 30 -7.80 2.31 -13.63
N LEU A 31 -7.89 3.50 -13.03
CA LEU A 31 -6.88 4.01 -12.11
C LEU A 31 -6.81 3.16 -10.84
N LEU A 32 -7.96 2.83 -10.23
CA LEU A 32 -8.04 1.93 -9.08
C LEU A 32 -7.39 0.57 -9.38
N LYS A 33 -7.73 -0.02 -10.54
CA LYS A 33 -7.15 -1.28 -10.98
C LYS A 33 -5.62 -1.17 -11.10
N SER A 34 -5.11 -0.10 -11.71
CA SER A 34 -3.67 0.14 -11.85
C SER A 34 -2.96 0.34 -10.52
N ILE A 35 -3.56 1.10 -9.58
CA ILE A 35 -3.01 1.28 -8.23
C ILE A 35 -2.93 -0.06 -7.51
N ARG A 36 -4.01 -0.85 -7.53
CA ARG A 36 -4.04 -2.18 -6.91
C ARG A 36 -2.95 -3.11 -7.45
N ILE A 37 -2.79 -3.17 -8.77
CA ILE A 37 -1.73 -3.99 -9.39
C ILE A 37 -0.34 -3.53 -8.94
N LYS A 38 -0.10 -2.22 -8.86
CA LYS A 38 1.19 -1.70 -8.40
C LYS A 38 1.46 -2.00 -6.93
N VAL A 39 0.47 -1.79 -6.06
CA VAL A 39 0.57 -2.10 -4.62
C VAL A 39 0.81 -3.59 -4.42
N GLN A 40 0.08 -4.45 -5.12
CA GLN A 40 0.27 -5.90 -5.03
C GLN A 40 1.68 -6.31 -5.47
N ARG A 41 2.19 -5.80 -6.59
CA ARG A 41 3.55 -6.10 -7.06
C ARG A 41 4.62 -5.69 -6.05
N GLU A 42 4.44 -4.53 -5.42
CA GLU A 42 5.35 -4.09 -4.35
C GLU A 42 5.24 -4.98 -3.11
N ALA A 43 4.03 -5.46 -2.78
CA ALA A 43 3.81 -6.39 -1.67
C ALA A 43 4.47 -7.74 -1.93
N ASP A 44 4.30 -8.30 -3.13
CA ASP A 44 4.93 -9.55 -3.54
C ASP A 44 6.46 -9.44 -3.46
N LYS A 45 7.02 -8.31 -3.90
CA LYS A 45 8.46 -8.03 -3.79
C LYS A 45 8.90 -7.91 -2.33
N ALA A 46 8.15 -7.19 -1.50
CA ALA A 46 8.48 -7.04 -0.08
C ALA A 46 8.43 -8.39 0.64
N SER A 47 7.41 -9.21 0.35
CA SER A 47 7.28 -10.57 0.88
C SER A 47 8.45 -11.46 0.47
N TYR A 48 8.84 -11.44 -0.81
CA TYR A 48 9.99 -12.20 -1.29
C TYR A 48 11.28 -11.80 -0.57
N MET A 49 11.54 -10.49 -0.43
CA MET A 49 12.74 -9.99 0.23
C MET A 49 12.73 -10.28 1.74
N TYR A 50 11.59 -10.15 2.40
CA TYR A 50 11.43 -10.53 3.81
C TYR A 50 11.72 -12.01 4.00
N GLY A 51 11.10 -12.89 3.21
CA GLY A 51 11.34 -14.34 3.24
C GLY A 51 12.82 -14.68 3.06
N HIS A 52 13.48 -14.08 2.07
CA HIS A 52 14.92 -14.28 1.84
C HIS A 52 15.77 -13.96 3.08
N TYR A 53 15.54 -12.83 3.76
CA TYR A 53 16.32 -12.49 4.95
C TYR A 53 15.89 -13.28 6.19
N LYS A 54 14.62 -13.64 6.29
CA LYS A 54 14.10 -14.51 7.34
C LYS A 54 14.74 -15.89 7.28
N ASP A 55 14.85 -16.48 6.08
CA ASP A 55 15.52 -17.76 5.89
C ASP A 55 16.97 -17.68 6.40
N ILE A 56 17.73 -16.65 5.97
CA ILE A 56 19.12 -16.43 6.43
C ILE A 56 19.19 -16.27 7.96
N HIS A 57 18.23 -15.57 8.56
CA HIS A 57 18.13 -15.40 10.01
C HIS A 57 17.85 -16.72 10.73
N GLU A 58 16.93 -17.54 10.22
CA GLU A 58 16.58 -18.84 10.79
C GLU A 58 17.70 -19.89 10.64
N PHE A 59 18.52 -19.81 9.58
CA PHE A 59 19.72 -20.62 9.44
C PHE A 59 20.84 -20.23 10.43
N GLY A 60 20.76 -19.09 11.10
CA GLY A 60 21.73 -18.62 12.10
C GLY A 60 22.93 -17.87 11.53
N ASP A 61 22.97 -17.65 10.21
CA ASP A 61 24.09 -16.98 9.51
C ASP A 61 23.84 -15.47 9.27
N ALA A 62 22.76 -14.92 9.82
CA ALA A 62 22.42 -13.51 9.60
C ALA A 62 23.37 -12.56 10.33
N THR A 63 23.96 -11.66 9.55
CA THR A 63 24.64 -10.46 10.06
C THR A 63 23.62 -9.46 10.60
N SER A 64 24.03 -8.57 11.52
CA SER A 64 23.18 -7.50 12.05
C SER A 64 22.55 -6.64 10.94
N ARG A 65 23.28 -6.42 9.83
CA ARG A 65 22.76 -5.69 8.67
C ARG A 65 21.62 -6.44 7.97
N GLN A 66 21.71 -7.77 7.86
CA GLN A 66 20.65 -8.59 7.28
C GLN A 66 19.42 -8.62 8.17
N CYS A 67 19.57 -8.66 9.51
CA CYS A 67 18.44 -8.52 10.44
C CYS A 67 17.73 -7.17 10.26
N THR A 68 18.47 -6.05 10.20
CA THR A 68 17.85 -4.74 9.96
C THR A 68 17.14 -4.65 8.61
N LEU A 69 17.65 -5.35 7.58
CA LEU A 69 16.97 -5.41 6.28
C LEU A 69 15.69 -6.24 6.37
N MET A 70 15.71 -7.36 7.10
CA MET A 70 14.52 -8.17 7.38
C MET A 70 13.42 -7.32 8.00
N ASP A 71 13.70 -6.65 9.12
CA ASP A 71 12.74 -5.80 9.84
C ASP A 71 12.16 -4.72 8.91
N LYS A 72 13.03 -4.08 8.11
CA LYS A 72 12.60 -3.05 7.15
C LYS A 72 11.67 -3.59 6.06
N TRP A 73 11.91 -4.81 5.58
CA TRP A 73 11.03 -5.45 4.59
C TRP A 73 9.72 -5.93 5.22
N GLU A 74 9.75 -6.36 6.48
CA GLU A 74 8.55 -6.67 7.28
C GLU A 74 7.65 -5.45 7.46
N ASP A 75 8.21 -4.33 7.94
CA ASP A 75 7.47 -3.07 8.11
C ASP A 75 6.84 -2.59 6.79
N LYS A 76 7.61 -2.72 5.70
CA LYS A 76 7.12 -2.37 4.36
C LYS A 76 5.98 -3.29 3.93
N LEU A 77 6.09 -4.60 4.18
CA LEU A 77 5.06 -5.57 3.84
C LEU A 77 3.76 -5.28 4.59
N GLN A 78 3.83 -5.07 5.91
CA GLN A 78 2.66 -4.73 6.75
C GLN A 78 1.96 -3.45 6.24
N THR A 79 2.74 -2.43 5.86
CA THR A 79 2.19 -1.19 5.28
C THR A 79 1.46 -1.45 3.96
N LEU A 80 2.04 -2.28 3.09
CA LEU A 80 1.46 -2.59 1.78
C LEU A 80 0.20 -3.44 1.90
N GLU A 81 0.16 -4.39 2.84
CA GLU A 81 -1.05 -5.16 3.16
C GLU A 81 -2.19 -4.25 3.64
N GLY A 82 -1.87 -3.25 4.48
CA GLY A 82 -2.82 -2.21 4.86
C GLY A 82 -3.41 -1.46 3.67
N PHE A 83 -2.58 -1.12 2.67
CA PHE A 83 -3.06 -0.52 1.43
C PHE A 83 -3.90 -1.48 0.58
N VAL A 84 -3.53 -2.75 0.47
CA VAL A 84 -4.33 -3.76 -0.27
C VAL A 84 -5.73 -3.85 0.33
N ASN A 85 -5.84 -3.92 1.66
CA ASN A 85 -7.12 -3.98 2.37
C ASN A 85 -7.95 -2.70 2.14
N THR A 86 -7.33 -1.53 2.29
CA THR A 86 -7.99 -0.24 2.05
C THR A 86 -8.53 -0.13 0.62
N LEU A 87 -7.77 -0.60 -0.38
CA LEU A 87 -8.20 -0.59 -1.78
C LEU A 87 -9.34 -1.60 -2.05
N ALA A 88 -9.35 -2.74 -1.36
CA ALA A 88 -10.43 -3.73 -1.46
C ALA A 88 -11.74 -3.20 -0.84
N GLU A 89 -11.65 -2.50 0.30
CA GLU A 89 -12.79 -1.81 0.91
C GLU A 89 -13.34 -0.72 -0.02
N LEU A 90 -12.45 0.11 -0.59
CA LEU A 90 -12.82 1.15 -1.55
C LEU A 90 -13.54 0.56 -2.77
N GLN A 91 -13.02 -0.54 -3.33
CA GLN A 91 -13.66 -1.25 -4.44
C GLN A 91 -15.07 -1.76 -4.06
N SER A 92 -15.23 -2.28 -2.85
CA SER A 92 -16.52 -2.76 -2.34
C SER A 92 -17.52 -1.61 -2.16
N LEU A 93 -17.07 -0.44 -1.68
CA LEU A 93 -17.90 0.76 -1.55
C LEU A 93 -18.36 1.28 -2.91
N LEU A 94 -17.48 1.28 -3.91
CA LEU A 94 -17.82 1.66 -5.29
C LEU A 94 -18.86 0.70 -5.89
N ALA A 95 -18.67 -0.61 -5.71
CA ALA A 95 -19.63 -1.62 -6.17
C ALA A 95 -21.01 -1.46 -5.52
N LYS A 96 -21.07 -1.15 -4.21
CA LYS A 96 -22.34 -0.89 -3.49
C LYS A 96 -23.06 0.38 -3.97
N LYS A 97 -22.33 1.45 -4.33
CA LYS A 97 -22.92 2.70 -4.85
C LYS A 97 -23.39 2.61 -6.31
N GLY A 98 -22.78 1.75 -7.12
CA GLY A 98 -23.23 1.45 -8.48
C GLY A 98 -24.54 0.63 -8.55
N GLY A 99 -25.00 0.08 -7.41
CA GLY A 99 -26.24 -0.68 -7.28
C GLY A 99 -27.49 0.17 -6.98
N LYS A 100 -27.62 1.36 -7.56
CA LYS A 100 -28.89 2.13 -7.54
C LYS A 100 -29.46 2.26 -8.95
N LYS A 101 -30.47 1.39 -9.19
CA LYS A 101 -31.49 1.36 -10.23
C LYS A 101 -31.03 1.17 -11.67
#